data_AF-A0A958T0Q9-F1
#
_entry.id   AF-A0A958T0Q9-F1
#
_cell.length_a   1.000
_cell.length_b   1.000
_cell.length_c   1.000
_cell.angle_alpha   90.00
_cell.angle_beta   90.00
_cell.angle_gamma   90.00
#
_symmetry.space_group_name_H-M   'P 1'
#
loop_
_entity.id
_entity.type
_entity.pdbx_description
1 polymer ?
#
loop_
_entity_poly.entity_id
_entity_poly.type
_entity_poly.pdbx_seq_one_letter_code
_entity_poly.pdbx_strand_id
1 'polypeptide(L)'
;MQKLKAANLYLSELIPISGKLVERYNLCLEKLGIKPTKLTEFSIDGIGWSPEVAEEKKQLNYLSNGEANQHGIIISPLQKGKPVYTPFHTFDREMMKEVFKTHGSKINDITRDCAICVDFDQGIDVFIEPMDILRYDTVTIKFDLINNLDEKQK
;
A
#
# COMPACT_ATOMS: atom_id res chain seq x y z
N MET A 1 12.29 11.18 19.41
CA MET A 1 11.24 10.15 19.20
C MET A 1 10.28 9.96 20.37
N GLN A 2 10.74 9.58 21.58
CA GLN A 2 9.85 9.18 22.69
C GLN A 2 8.81 10.24 23.09
N LYS A 3 9.17 11.52 23.07
CA LYS A 3 8.24 12.63 23.36
C LYS A 3 7.08 12.73 22.35
N LEU A 4 7.34 12.47 21.06
CA LEU A 4 6.31 12.49 20.02
C LEU A 4 5.38 11.29 20.12
N LYS A 5 5.93 10.11 20.43
CA LYS A 5 5.13 8.90 20.70
C LYS A 5 4.22 9.10 21.91
N ALA A 6 4.75 9.65 23.00
CA ALA A 6 3.97 9.96 24.21
C ALA A 6 2.87 11.01 23.97
N ALA A 7 3.11 11.96 23.07
CA ALA A 7 2.14 12.98 22.68
C ALA A 7 1.15 12.52 21.59
N ASN A 8 1.20 11.25 21.15
CA ASN A 8 0.39 10.71 20.05
C ASN A 8 0.56 11.48 18.71
N LEU A 9 1.76 12.01 18.47
CA LEU A 9 2.13 12.78 17.28
C LEU A 9 3.03 11.98 16.31
N TYR A 10 3.27 10.71 16.60
CA TYR A 10 4.12 9.85 15.79
C TYR A 10 3.36 8.58 15.40
N LEU A 11 3.05 8.44 14.11
CA LEU A 11 2.39 7.28 13.55
C LEU A 11 1.07 6.89 14.28
N SER A 12 0.34 7.88 14.75
CA SER A 12 -0.80 7.71 15.66
C SER A 12 -2.06 7.15 15.00
N GLU A 13 -2.12 7.21 13.67
CA GLU A 13 -3.28 6.76 12.90
C GLU A 13 -3.09 5.43 12.16
N LEU A 14 -2.06 4.65 12.52
CA LEU A 14 -1.88 3.32 11.94
C LEU A 14 -3.04 2.38 12.34
N ILE A 15 -3.31 1.41 11.47
CA ILE A 15 -4.35 0.41 11.64
C ILE A 15 -3.68 -0.89 12.09
N PRO A 16 -4.03 -1.46 13.25
CA PRO A 16 -3.47 -2.72 13.70
C PRO A 16 -3.99 -3.88 12.85
N ILE A 17 -3.07 -4.75 12.43
CA ILE A 17 -3.28 -5.93 11.59
C ILE A 17 -2.82 -7.17 12.36
N SER A 18 -3.70 -8.16 12.45
CA SER A 18 -3.43 -9.43 13.13
C SER A 18 -4.28 -10.57 12.55
N GLY A 19 -3.96 -11.81 12.93
CA GLY A 19 -4.70 -13.01 12.51
C GLY A 19 -4.76 -13.15 10.99
N LYS A 20 -5.95 -13.44 10.44
CA LYS A 20 -6.14 -13.68 8.99
C LYS A 20 -5.74 -12.50 8.10
N LEU A 21 -5.73 -11.27 8.63
CA LEU A 21 -5.31 -10.11 7.84
C LEU A 21 -3.80 -10.15 7.53
N VAL A 22 -2.99 -10.74 8.40
CA VAL A 22 -1.55 -10.96 8.17
C VAL A 22 -1.34 -11.91 6.99
N GLU A 23 -2.12 -13.00 6.92
CA GLU A 23 -2.06 -13.95 5.81
C GLU A 23 -2.39 -13.25 4.48
N ARG A 24 -3.46 -12.46 4.44
CA ARG A 24 -3.84 -11.68 3.25
C ARG A 24 -2.77 -10.67 2.86
N TYR A 25 -2.19 -9.98 3.83
CA TYR A 25 -1.11 -9.04 3.60
C TYR A 25 0.12 -9.73 2.99
N ASN A 26 0.49 -10.90 3.53
CA ASN A 26 1.59 -11.70 3.01
C ASN A 26 1.34 -12.19 1.58
N LEU A 27 0.11 -12.56 1.22
CA LEU A 27 -0.24 -12.88 -0.16
C LEU A 27 -0.06 -11.68 -1.11
N CYS A 28 -0.39 -10.47 -0.65
CA CYS A 28 -0.09 -9.25 -1.41
C CYS A 28 1.41 -9.03 -1.55
N LEU A 29 2.20 -9.21 -0.49
CA LEU A 29 3.66 -9.10 -0.56
C LEU A 29 4.24 -10.08 -1.59
N GLU A 30 3.83 -11.34 -1.56
CA GLU A 30 4.29 -12.35 -2.52
C GLU A 30 3.93 -11.98 -3.96
N LYS A 31 2.71 -11.48 -4.20
CA LYS A 31 2.28 -11.02 -5.52
C LYS A 31 3.12 -9.84 -6.02
N LEU A 32 3.56 -8.97 -5.12
CA LEU A 32 4.48 -7.86 -5.42
C LEU A 32 5.96 -8.31 -5.53
N GLY A 33 6.25 -9.61 -5.44
CA GLY A 33 7.62 -10.14 -5.48
C GLY A 33 8.42 -9.90 -4.18
N ILE A 34 7.75 -9.48 -3.11
CA ILE A 34 8.34 -9.22 -1.80
C ILE A 34 8.17 -10.45 -0.93
N LYS A 35 9.23 -10.84 -0.20
CA LYS A 35 9.14 -11.96 0.74
C LYS A 35 8.09 -11.68 1.82
N PRO A 36 7.26 -12.66 2.23
CA PRO A 36 6.35 -12.53 3.37
C PRO A 36 7.05 -12.00 4.62
N THR A 37 6.31 -11.27 5.44
CA THR A 37 6.73 -10.95 6.81
C THR A 37 6.49 -12.13 7.74
N LYS A 38 7.35 -12.27 8.75
CA LYS A 38 7.22 -13.27 9.82
C LYS A 38 6.47 -12.72 11.04
N LEU A 39 6.10 -11.44 11.02
CA LEU A 39 5.37 -10.81 12.11
C LEU A 39 3.94 -11.36 12.18
N THR A 40 3.48 -11.65 13.40
CA THR A 40 2.11 -12.11 13.68
C THR A 40 1.13 -10.96 13.90
N GLU A 41 1.66 -9.77 14.17
CA GLU A 41 0.94 -8.52 14.31
C GLU A 41 1.83 -7.34 13.91
N PHE A 42 1.24 -6.32 13.29
CA PHE A 42 1.90 -5.08 12.90
C PHE A 42 0.84 -4.02 12.59
N SER A 43 1.23 -2.80 12.27
CA SER A 43 0.29 -1.73 11.95
C SER A 43 0.57 -1.17 10.56
N ILE A 44 -0.49 -0.84 9.81
CA ILE A 44 -0.37 -0.27 8.45
C ILE A 44 -0.96 1.13 8.36
N ASP A 45 -0.48 1.89 7.39
CA ASP A 45 -0.99 3.23 7.08
C ASP A 45 -2.06 3.20 5.98
N GLY A 46 -2.42 4.39 5.45
CA GLY A 46 -3.44 4.52 4.41
C GLY A 46 -3.14 3.77 3.11
N ILE A 47 -1.86 3.60 2.74
CA ILE A 47 -1.48 2.87 1.52
C ILE A 47 -1.17 1.40 1.77
N GLY A 48 -1.07 0.99 3.04
CA GLY A 48 -0.72 -0.37 3.44
C GLY A 48 0.74 -0.54 3.84
N TRP A 49 1.49 0.55 4.00
CA TRP A 49 2.86 0.51 4.50
C TRP A 49 2.89 0.32 6.02
N SER A 50 3.80 -0.52 6.50
CA SER A 50 4.03 -0.80 7.92
C SER A 50 5.46 -0.44 8.34
N PRO A 51 5.64 0.34 9.42
CA PRO A 51 6.97 0.61 9.98
C PRO A 51 7.64 -0.66 10.50
N GLU A 52 6.88 -1.59 11.09
CA GLU A 52 7.41 -2.83 11.64
C GLU A 52 7.91 -3.77 10.53
N VAL A 53 7.16 -3.87 9.42
CA VAL A 53 7.57 -4.65 8.25
C VAL A 53 8.78 -4.00 7.55
N ALA A 54 8.81 -2.66 7.47
CA ALA A 54 9.96 -1.94 6.93
C ALA A 54 11.24 -2.19 7.76
N GLU A 55 11.12 -2.22 9.09
CA GLU A 55 12.22 -2.54 10.01
C GLU A 55 12.68 -4.00 9.84
N GLU A 56 11.74 -4.96 9.78
CA GLU A 56 12.05 -6.38 9.53
C GLU A 56 12.83 -6.57 8.22
N LYS A 57 12.40 -5.89 7.15
CA LYS A 57 13.00 -5.99 5.82
C LYS A 57 14.26 -5.14 5.65
N LYS A 58 14.57 -4.26 6.62
CA LYS A 58 15.63 -3.24 6.53
C LYS A 58 15.49 -2.35 5.29
N GLN A 59 14.26 -2.10 4.87
CA GLN A 59 13.94 -1.32 3.68
C GLN A 59 12.73 -0.44 3.95
N LEU A 60 12.93 0.87 3.99
CA LEU A 60 11.87 1.84 4.28
C LEU A 60 10.74 1.76 3.25
N ASN A 61 11.10 1.81 1.96
CA ASN A 61 10.15 1.85 0.85
C ASN A 61 9.95 0.46 0.25
N TYR A 62 9.68 -0.56 1.07
CA TYR A 62 9.55 -1.94 0.59
C TYR A 62 8.34 -2.16 -0.34
N LEU A 63 7.33 -1.29 -0.29
CA LEU A 63 6.20 -1.28 -1.24
C LEU A 63 6.50 -0.50 -2.52
N SER A 64 7.72 -0.01 -2.71
CA SER A 64 8.14 0.62 -3.96
C SER A 64 9.13 -0.30 -4.67
N ASN A 65 8.87 -0.59 -5.94
CA ASN A 65 9.87 -1.22 -6.79
C ASN A 65 10.86 -0.15 -7.25
N GLY A 66 11.99 -0.06 -6.52
CA GLY A 66 12.97 0.99 -6.72
C GLY A 66 12.39 2.39 -6.48
N GLU A 67 12.81 3.33 -7.31
CA GLU A 67 12.41 4.75 -7.25
C GLU A 67 11.31 5.11 -8.25
N ALA A 68 10.70 4.13 -8.91
CA ALA A 68 9.78 4.38 -10.02
C ALA A 68 8.33 4.03 -9.69
N ASN A 69 8.09 2.85 -9.13
CA ASN A 69 6.75 2.30 -9.07
C ASN A 69 6.34 2.05 -7.63
N GLN A 70 5.42 2.89 -7.15
CA GLN A 70 4.81 2.70 -5.85
C GLN A 70 3.65 1.70 -5.95
N HIS A 71 3.62 0.78 -5.00
CA HIS A 71 2.53 -0.16 -4.80
C HIS A 71 1.79 0.16 -3.50
N GLY A 72 0.52 -0.20 -3.46
CA GLY A 72 -0.33 -0.15 -2.29
C GLY A 72 -0.93 -1.52 -1.97
N ILE A 73 -1.25 -1.72 -0.70
CA ILE A 73 -1.96 -2.90 -0.22
C ILE A 73 -3.20 -2.40 0.53
N ILE A 74 -4.38 -2.67 -0.01
CA ILE A 74 -5.66 -2.37 0.62
C ILE A 74 -6.25 -3.67 1.16
N ILE A 75 -6.27 -3.79 2.49
CA ILE A 75 -6.79 -4.97 3.20
C ILE A 75 -7.97 -4.64 4.11
N SER A 76 -8.31 -3.35 4.29
CA SER A 76 -9.41 -2.92 5.15
C SER A 76 -10.03 -1.61 4.67
N PRO A 77 -11.36 -1.41 4.80
CA PRO A 77 -12.00 -0.13 4.54
C PRO A 77 -11.56 0.95 5.54
N LEU A 78 -10.96 0.56 6.68
CA LEU A 78 -10.44 1.49 7.69
C LEU A 78 -9.25 2.32 7.19
N GLN A 79 -8.61 1.91 6.10
CA GLN A 79 -7.56 2.68 5.42
C GLN A 79 -8.10 3.97 4.78
N LYS A 80 -9.41 4.09 4.58
CA LYS A 80 -10.04 5.29 4.06
C LYS A 80 -9.75 6.50 4.95
N GLY A 81 -9.11 7.51 4.36
CA GLY A 81 -8.80 8.78 5.03
C GLY A 81 -7.61 8.72 5.99
N LYS A 82 -6.92 7.57 6.09
CA LYS A 82 -5.70 7.44 6.89
C LYS A 82 -4.51 8.10 6.19
N PRO A 83 -3.57 8.66 6.97
CA PRO A 83 -2.36 9.24 6.41
C PRO A 83 -1.52 8.17 5.72
N VAL A 84 -0.86 8.57 4.63
CA VAL A 84 0.24 7.83 4.01
C VAL A 84 1.52 8.44 4.56
N TYR A 85 2.29 7.71 5.35
CA TYR A 85 3.44 8.28 6.06
C TYR A 85 4.69 8.36 5.20
N THR A 86 4.88 7.37 4.31
CA THR A 86 6.05 7.26 3.43
C THR A 86 5.63 7.23 1.96
N PRO A 87 4.99 8.30 1.44
CA PRO A 87 4.74 8.39 0.00
C PRO A 87 6.07 8.60 -0.73
N PHE A 88 6.23 7.97 -1.88
CA PHE A 88 7.36 8.17 -2.76
C PHE A 88 7.17 9.43 -3.60
N HIS A 89 5.95 9.62 -4.14
CA HIS A 89 5.57 10.78 -4.93
C HIS A 89 4.62 11.73 -4.18
N THR A 90 4.64 13.00 -4.58
CA THR A 90 3.76 14.03 -4.01
C THR A 90 2.28 13.74 -4.23
N PHE A 91 1.92 13.01 -5.29
CA PHE A 91 0.55 12.72 -5.67
C PHE A 91 -0.03 11.43 -5.04
N ASP A 92 0.77 10.56 -4.42
CA ASP A 92 0.28 9.28 -3.86
C ASP A 92 -0.82 9.43 -2.83
N ARG A 93 -0.71 10.46 -1.99
CA ARG A 93 -1.73 10.78 -0.97
C ARG A 93 -3.07 11.09 -1.62
N GLU A 94 -3.07 11.88 -2.70
CA GLU A 94 -4.28 12.26 -3.41
C GLU A 94 -4.82 11.10 -4.23
N MET A 95 -3.96 10.28 -4.84
CA MET A 95 -4.38 9.05 -5.53
C MET A 95 -5.11 8.11 -4.58
N MET A 96 -4.56 7.83 -3.39
CA MET A 96 -5.23 6.98 -2.41
C MET A 96 -6.59 7.56 -1.96
N LYS A 97 -6.69 8.88 -1.78
CA LYS A 97 -7.98 9.53 -1.49
C LYS A 97 -8.98 9.30 -2.63
N GLU A 98 -8.57 9.46 -3.87
CA GLU A 98 -9.43 9.29 -5.04
C GLU A 98 -9.84 7.82 -5.22
N VAL A 99 -8.94 6.85 -4.97
CA VAL A 99 -9.25 5.42 -4.96
C VAL A 99 -10.39 5.10 -3.98
N PHE A 100 -10.28 5.57 -2.73
CA PHE A 100 -11.33 5.33 -1.73
C PHE A 100 -12.61 6.12 -1.98
N LYS A 101 -12.52 7.29 -2.61
CA LYS A 101 -13.68 8.10 -2.99
C LYS A 101 -14.47 7.44 -4.13
N THR A 102 -13.77 6.92 -5.14
CA THR A 102 -14.39 6.37 -6.35
C THR A 102 -14.78 4.89 -6.20
N HIS A 103 -14.05 4.12 -5.40
CA HIS A 103 -14.27 2.67 -5.26
C HIS A 103 -14.57 2.21 -3.83
N GLY A 104 -14.83 3.11 -2.89
CA GLY A 104 -14.99 2.79 -1.47
C GLY A 104 -15.99 1.66 -1.17
N SER A 105 -17.14 1.61 -1.86
CA SER A 105 -18.11 0.51 -1.69
C SER A 105 -17.53 -0.84 -2.13
N LYS A 106 -16.89 -0.88 -3.30
CA LYS A 106 -16.27 -2.12 -3.83
C LYS A 106 -15.12 -2.58 -2.94
N ILE A 107 -14.30 -1.63 -2.45
CA ILE A 107 -13.21 -1.93 -1.51
C ILE A 107 -13.79 -2.56 -0.24
N ASN A 108 -14.85 -2.00 0.34
CA ASN A 108 -15.50 -2.56 1.52
C ASN A 108 -15.99 -3.99 1.30
N ASP A 109 -16.60 -4.27 0.15
CA ASP A 109 -17.12 -5.60 -0.17
C ASP A 109 -15.99 -6.61 -0.40
N ILE A 110 -14.96 -6.23 -1.16
CA ILE A 110 -13.83 -7.10 -1.50
C ILE A 110 -12.97 -7.41 -0.27
N THR A 111 -12.67 -6.40 0.56
CA THR A 111 -11.77 -6.56 1.72
C THR A 111 -12.38 -7.36 2.87
N ARG A 112 -13.67 -7.70 2.79
CA ARG A 112 -14.30 -8.67 3.70
C ARG A 112 -13.58 -10.02 3.63
N ASP A 113 -13.32 -10.50 2.43
CA ASP A 113 -12.79 -11.85 2.17
C ASP A 113 -11.40 -11.86 1.52
N CYS A 114 -10.97 -10.72 0.98
CA CYS A 114 -9.77 -10.58 0.15
C CYS A 114 -8.90 -9.40 0.56
N ALA A 115 -7.83 -9.17 -0.21
CA ALA A 115 -7.01 -7.98 -0.22
C ALA A 115 -6.76 -7.53 -1.66
N ILE A 116 -6.43 -6.26 -1.83
CA ILE A 116 -6.26 -5.61 -3.13
C ILE A 116 -4.83 -5.08 -3.18
N CYS A 117 -4.04 -5.55 -4.13
CA CYS A 117 -2.82 -4.87 -4.55
C CYS A 117 -3.20 -3.70 -5.47
N VAL A 118 -2.58 -2.56 -5.26
CA VAL A 118 -2.77 -1.35 -6.06
C VAL A 118 -1.44 -0.98 -6.68
N ASP A 119 -1.41 -0.83 -8.00
CA ASP A 119 -0.21 -0.41 -8.70
C ASP A 119 -0.43 0.98 -9.28
N PHE A 120 0.49 1.90 -8.97
CA PHE A 120 0.53 3.23 -9.57
C PHE A 120 1.52 3.21 -10.73
N ASP A 121 1.00 2.95 -11.93
CA ASP A 121 1.80 2.79 -13.15
C ASP A 121 1.89 4.11 -13.93
N GLN A 122 3.11 4.61 -14.04
CA GLN A 122 3.41 5.88 -14.68
C GLN A 122 3.88 5.73 -16.13
N GLY A 123 3.98 4.50 -16.64
CA GLY A 123 4.58 4.21 -17.94
C GLY A 123 6.09 4.47 -18.00
N ILE A 124 6.76 4.53 -16.84
CA ILE A 124 8.20 4.76 -16.72
C ILE A 124 8.83 3.63 -15.91
N ASP A 125 9.70 2.85 -16.54
CA ASP A 125 10.38 1.72 -15.90
C ASP A 125 11.60 2.15 -15.07
N VAL A 126 12.32 3.18 -15.55
CA VAL A 126 13.56 3.66 -14.95
C VAL A 126 13.76 5.14 -15.22
N PHE A 127 14.23 5.86 -14.21
CA PHE A 127 14.77 7.22 -14.37
C PHE A 127 16.27 7.12 -14.63
N ILE A 128 16.69 7.53 -15.82
CA ILE A 128 18.11 7.59 -16.21
C ILE A 128 18.62 9.02 -15.98
N GLU A 129 17.80 10.02 -16.29
CA GLU A 129 18.13 11.44 -16.14
C GLU A 129 16.96 12.25 -15.56
N PRO A 130 17.21 13.43 -14.95
CA PRO A 130 16.14 14.26 -14.39
C PRO A 130 15.05 14.66 -15.39
N MET A 131 15.35 14.70 -16.69
CA MET A 131 14.36 14.99 -17.74
C MET A 131 13.34 13.87 -17.94
N ASP A 132 13.61 12.63 -17.51
CA ASP A 132 12.65 11.54 -17.60
C ASP A 132 11.38 11.82 -16.79
N ILE A 133 11.45 12.69 -15.77
CA ILE A 133 10.28 13.16 -15.02
C ILE A 133 9.26 13.87 -15.94
N LEU A 134 9.73 14.57 -16.98
CA LEU A 134 8.85 15.25 -17.93
C LEU A 134 8.07 14.30 -18.84
N ARG A 135 8.38 12.99 -18.79
CA ARG A 135 7.64 11.95 -19.51
C ARG A 135 6.39 11.51 -18.77
N TYR A 136 6.17 11.99 -17.53
CA TYR A 136 4.89 11.80 -16.86
C TYR A 136 3.76 12.45 -17.65
N ASP A 137 2.81 11.63 -18.06
CA ASP A 137 1.60 12.07 -18.77
C ASP A 137 0.36 11.57 -18.03
N THR A 138 0.23 10.25 -17.91
CA THR A 138 -0.90 9.60 -17.26
C THR A 138 -0.44 8.63 -16.19
N VAL A 139 -1.12 8.66 -15.05
CA VAL A 139 -1.00 7.65 -13.99
C VAL A 139 -2.14 6.65 -14.11
N THR A 140 -1.82 5.40 -14.38
CA THR A 140 -2.80 4.31 -14.43
C THR A 140 -2.81 3.58 -13.10
N ILE A 141 -3.96 3.58 -12.42
CA ILE A 141 -4.15 2.83 -11.18
C ILE A 141 -4.70 1.45 -11.55
N LYS A 142 -3.89 0.41 -11.33
CA LYS A 142 -4.32 -0.99 -11.53
C LYS A 142 -4.69 -1.62 -10.19
N PHE A 143 -5.71 -2.46 -10.21
CA PHE A 143 -6.20 -3.18 -9.03
C PHE A 143 -6.09 -4.67 -9.27
N ASP A 144 -5.42 -5.33 -8.35
CA ASP A 144 -5.10 -6.74 -8.44
C ASP A 144 -5.63 -7.45 -7.20
N LEU A 145 -6.56 -8.38 -7.40
CA LEU A 145 -7.10 -9.18 -6.30
C LEU A 145 -6.16 -10.35 -6.00
N ILE A 146 -6.05 -10.72 -4.73
CA ILE A 146 -5.39 -11.97 -4.34
C ILE A 146 -6.33 -13.16 -4.59
N ASN A 147 -5.77 -14.35 -4.78
CA ASN A 147 -6.48 -15.62 -4.98
C ASN A 147 -7.36 -15.73 -6.25
N ASN A 148 -7.08 -14.90 -7.27
CA ASN A 148 -7.83 -14.87 -8.54
C ASN A 148 -9.35 -14.82 -8.31
N LEU A 149 -9.78 -13.99 -7.36
CA LEU A 149 -11.19 -13.88 -6.99
C LEU A 149 -12.06 -13.37 -8.16
N ASP A 150 -11.44 -12.64 -9.08
CA ASP A 150 -11.97 -12.21 -10.37
C ASP A 150 -12.25 -13.37 -11.34
N GLU A 151 -11.48 -14.45 -11.31
CA GLU A 151 -11.71 -15.64 -12.14
C GLU A 151 -12.84 -16.53 -11.59
N LYS A 152 -13.04 -16.53 -10.27
CA LYS A 152 -14.06 -17.37 -9.60
C LYS A 152 -15.48 -16.82 -9.67
N GLN A 153 -15.66 -15.58 -10.14
CA GLN A 153 -16.96 -14.92 -10.29
C GLN A 153 -17.53 -14.97 -11.72
N LYS A 154 -16.79 -15.55 -12.68
CA LYS A 154 -17.29 -15.83 -14.04
C LYS A 154 -18.03 -17.17 -14.07
#